data_AF-A0A938VDI5-F1
#
_entry.id   AF-A0A938VDI5-F1
#
_cell.length_a   1.000
_cell.length_b   1.000
_cell.length_c   1.000
_cell.angle_alpha   90.00
_cell.angle_beta   90.00
_cell.angle_gamma   90.00
#
_symmetry.space_group_name_H-M   'P 1'
#
loop_
_entity.id
_entity.type
_entity.pdbx_description
1 polymer ?
#
loop_
_entity_poly.entity_id
_entity_poly.type
_entity_poly.pdbx_seq_one_letter_code
_entity_poly.pdbx_strand_id
1 'polypeptide(L)'
;MAEGAVLLRFSVRAFETVLRVVMGDRVADDLSNKILVVCTPPREGAIEVALSPEEARTLIDAVAASVDDDPDQRPILDLLRGQAL
;
A
#
# COMPACT_ATOMS: atom_id res chain seq x y z
N MET A 1 -21.69 10.81 3.64
CA MET A 1 -21.51 9.59 4.47
C MET A 1 -20.02 9.50 4.70
N ALA A 2 -19.54 9.46 5.94
CA ALA A 2 -18.10 9.33 6.18
C ALA A 2 -17.69 7.93 5.70
N GLU A 3 -17.11 7.85 4.51
CA GLU A 3 -16.58 6.61 3.95
C GLU A 3 -15.51 6.08 4.90
N GLY A 4 -15.70 4.84 5.36
CA GLY A 4 -14.80 4.20 6.31
C GLY A 4 -13.39 4.10 5.72
N ALA A 5 -12.40 4.50 6.50
CA ALA A 5 -11.01 4.27 6.12
C ALA A 5 -10.71 2.76 6.10
N VAL A 6 -10.05 2.30 5.05
CA VAL A 6 -9.46 0.97 4.95
C VAL A 6 -8.12 1.00 5.69
N LEU A 7 -8.00 0.17 6.72
CA LEU A 7 -6.75 0.05 7.48
C LEU A 7 -5.93 -1.10 6.89
N LEU A 8 -4.83 -0.75 6.21
CA LEU A 8 -3.88 -1.71 5.66
C LEU A 8 -2.73 -1.91 6.63
N ARG A 9 -2.46 -3.16 7.01
CA ARG A 9 -1.39 -3.56 7.92
C ARG A 9 -0.31 -4.34 7.17
N PHE A 10 0.93 -3.91 7.35
CA PHE A 10 2.11 -4.47 6.68
C PHE A 10 3.17 -4.89 7.69
N SER A 11 3.94 -5.93 7.36
CA SER A 11 5.28 -6.09 7.95
C SER A 11 6.22 -5.04 7.35
N VAL A 12 7.34 -4.75 8.02
CA VAL A 12 8.35 -3.80 7.51
C VAL A 12 8.79 -4.16 6.08
N ARG A 13 9.06 -5.45 5.82
CA ARG A 13 9.47 -5.93 4.50
C ARG A 13 8.38 -5.74 3.44
N ALA A 14 7.12 -6.02 3.78
CA ALA A 14 6.00 -5.82 2.85
C ALA A 14 5.82 -4.32 2.53
N PHE A 15 5.97 -3.47 3.55
CA PHE A 15 5.88 -2.03 3.40
C PHE A 15 7.02 -1.45 2.54
N GLU A 16 8.25 -1.96 2.68
CA GLU A 16 9.35 -1.56 1.80
C GLU A 16 9.07 -1.86 0.32
N THR A 17 8.45 -3.00 0.02
CA THR A 17 8.01 -3.33 -1.35
C THR A 17 6.92 -2.36 -1.82
N VAL A 18 5.92 -2.07 -0.97
CA VAL A 18 4.89 -1.07 -1.28
C VAL A 18 5.51 0.30 -1.57
N LEU A 19 6.46 0.74 -0.75
CA LEU A 19 7.18 2.00 -0.95
C LEU A 19 7.91 2.02 -2.30
N ARG A 20 8.56 0.93 -2.72
CA ARG A 20 9.22 0.87 -4.04
C ARG A 20 8.24 1.06 -5.20
N VAL A 21 7.05 0.47 -5.10
CA VAL A 21 6.00 0.62 -6.12
C VAL A 21 5.47 2.05 -6.14
N VAL A 22 5.20 2.60 -4.95
CA VAL A 22 4.60 3.92 -4.76
C VAL A 22 5.57 5.07 -5.08
N MET A 23 6.87 4.86 -4.86
CA MET A 23 7.93 5.78 -5.26
C MET A 23 8.35 5.62 -6.73
N GLY A 24 7.83 4.59 -7.42
CA GLY A 24 7.97 4.48 -8.88
C GLY A 24 7.04 5.48 -9.58
N ASP A 25 7.39 5.90 -10.80
CA ASP A 25 6.70 6.93 -11.61
C ASP A 25 5.19 6.67 -11.91
N ARG A 26 4.58 5.60 -11.38
CA ARG A 26 3.21 5.16 -11.69
C ARG A 26 2.16 5.51 -10.63
N VAL A 27 2.53 6.14 -9.51
CA VAL A 27 1.60 6.50 -8.43
C VAL A 27 1.50 8.01 -8.25
N ALA A 28 0.30 8.52 -7.98
CA ALA A 28 0.08 9.95 -7.77
C ALA A 28 0.78 10.45 -6.50
N ASP A 29 1.42 11.62 -6.60
CA ASP A 29 2.21 12.23 -5.51
C ASP A 29 1.47 12.31 -4.18
N ASP A 30 0.17 12.60 -4.20
CA ASP A 30 -0.66 12.70 -2.98
C ASP A 30 -0.75 11.36 -2.23
N LEU A 31 -0.90 10.25 -2.96
CA LEU A 31 -0.92 8.91 -2.36
C LEU A 31 0.47 8.53 -1.85
N SER A 32 1.51 8.85 -2.61
CA SER A 32 2.90 8.60 -2.22
C SER A 32 3.28 9.35 -0.94
N ASN A 33 2.95 10.63 -0.87
CA ASN A 33 3.15 11.46 0.32
C ASN A 33 2.37 10.91 1.52
N LYS A 34 1.13 10.44 1.34
CA LYS A 34 0.32 9.89 2.42
C LYS A 34 0.91 8.60 2.99
N ILE A 35 1.39 7.70 2.13
CA ILE A 35 2.04 6.45 2.54
C ILE A 35 3.37 6.74 3.25
N LEU A 36 4.15 7.72 2.78
CA LEU A 36 5.41 8.14 3.42
C LEU A 36 5.21 8.76 4.81
N VAL A 37 4.12 9.51 5.02
CA VAL A 37 3.81 10.15 6.31
C VAL A 37 3.47 9.12 7.39
N VAL A 38 3.04 7.92 7.01
CA VAL A 38 2.71 6.82 7.94
C VAL A 38 3.96 6.14 8.53
N CYS A 39 5.16 6.44 8.02
CA CYS A 39 6.46 5.96 8.53
C CYS A 39 6.80 6.39 9.98
N THR A 40 5.84 6.89 10.77
CA THR A 40 5.96 6.92 12.23
C THR A 40 6.33 5.54 12.78
N PRO A 41 7.13 5.47 13.87
CA PRO A 41 7.79 4.24 14.29
C PRO A 41 6.80 3.07 14.41
N PRO A 42 7.08 1.92 13.76
CA PRO A 42 6.16 0.79 13.70
C PRO A 42 5.81 0.35 15.12
N ARG A 43 4.53 0.49 15.49
CA ARG A 43 4.03 -0.07 16.74
C ARG A 43 3.96 -1.58 16.55
N GLU A 44 4.61 -2.33 17.43
CA GLU A 44 4.54 -3.80 17.45
C GLU A 44 5.08 -4.49 16.17
N GLY A 45 6.02 -3.86 15.46
CA GLY A 45 6.65 -4.45 14.27
C GLY A 45 5.77 -4.46 13.01
N ALA A 46 4.63 -3.76 13.05
CA ALA A 46 3.74 -3.57 11.91
C ALA A 46 3.61 -2.09 11.55
N ILE A 47 3.34 -1.84 10.28
CA ILE A 47 3.06 -0.52 9.72
C ILE A 47 1.60 -0.49 9.29
N GLU A 48 0.84 0.47 9.80
CA GLU A 48 -0.59 0.59 9.57
C GLU A 48 -0.91 1.86 8.81
N VAL A 49 -1.42 1.72 7.59
CA VAL A 49 -1.77 2.82 6.69
C VAL A 49 -3.28 2.89 6.59
N ALA A 50 -3.86 4.01 7.03
CA ALA A 50 -5.28 4.30 6.82
C ALA A 50 -5.47 5.03 5.48
N LEU A 51 -6.16 4.38 4.54
CA LEU A 51 -6.48 4.92 3.21
C LEU A 51 -7.99 5.02 3.02
N SER A 52 -8.45 5.91 2.14
CA SER A 52 -9.81 5.83 1.63
C SER A 52 -9.97 4.56 0.76
N PRO A 53 -11.20 4.09 0.53
CA PRO A 53 -11.43 2.94 -0.37
C PRO A 53 -10.87 3.18 -1.79
N GLU A 54 -10.95 4.42 -2.30
CA GLU A 54 -10.39 4.78 -3.60
C GLU A 54 -8.85 4.73 -3.59
N GLU A 55 -8.21 5.29 -2.57
CA GLU A 55 -6.74 5.26 -2.41
C GLU A 55 -6.22 3.82 -2.27
N ALA A 56 -6.90 2.98 -1.48
CA ALA A 56 -6.56 1.57 -1.34
C ALA A 56 -6.67 0.83 -2.68
N ARG A 57 -7.69 1.15 -3.48
CA ARG A 57 -7.85 0.60 -4.83
C ARG A 57 -6.74 1.06 -5.77
N THR A 58 -6.40 2.34 -5.79
CA THR A 58 -5.28 2.86 -6.57
C THR A 58 -3.96 2.17 -6.19
N LEU A 59 -3.73 1.94 -4.90
CA LEU A 59 -2.55 1.19 -4.44
C LEU A 59 -2.55 -0.27 -4.95
N ILE A 60 -3.69 -0.96 -4.86
CA ILE A 60 -3.83 -2.34 -5.38
C ILE A 60 -3.56 -2.38 -6.89
N ASP A 61 -4.11 -1.44 -7.64
CA ASP A 61 -3.92 -1.38 -9.10
C ASP A 61 -2.47 -1.07 -9.46
N ALA A 62 -1.80 -0.19 -8.71
CA ALA A 62 -0.38 0.11 -8.90
C ALA A 62 0.51 -1.12 -8.62
N VAL A 63 0.26 -1.84 -7.53
CA VAL A 63 0.98 -3.08 -7.21
C VAL A 63 0.64 -4.19 -8.21
N ALA A 64 -0.61 -4.26 -8.70
CA ALA A 64 -0.98 -5.21 -9.74
C ALA A 64 -0.22 -4.96 -11.04
N ALA A 65 -0.09 -3.69 -11.45
CA ALA A 65 0.67 -3.31 -12.64
C ALA A 65 2.17 -3.56 -12.50
N SER A 66 2.74 -3.45 -11.28
CA SER A 66 4.15 -3.74 -11.05
C SER A 66 4.45 -5.24 -10.96
N VAL A 67 3.47 -6.10 -10.67
CA VAL A 67 3.62 -7.56 -10.73
C VAL A 67 3.90 -8.07 -12.14
N ASP A 68 3.39 -7.38 -13.17
CA ASP A 68 3.69 -7.72 -14.57
C ASP A 68 5.18 -7.49 -14.90
N ASP A 69 5.81 -6.49 -14.28
CA ASP A 69 7.23 -6.18 -14.43
C ASP A 69 8.13 -6.98 -13.46
N ASP A 70 7.61 -7.31 -12.27
CA ASP A 70 8.30 -8.02 -11.20
C ASP A 70 7.36 -9.02 -10.49
N PRO A 71 7.34 -10.29 -10.93
CA PRO A 71 6.46 -11.33 -10.39
C PRO A 71 6.64 -11.61 -8.89
N ASP A 72 7.78 -11.23 -8.29
CA ASP A 72 8.06 -11.43 -6.87
C ASP A 72 7.18 -10.56 -5.97
N GLN A 73 6.48 -9.57 -6.54
CA GLN A 73 5.55 -8.68 -5.82
C GLN A 73 4.15 -9.30 -5.63
N ARG A 74 3.88 -10.46 -6.25
CA ARG A 74 2.57 -11.12 -6.18
C ARG A 74 2.06 -11.40 -4.76
N PRO A 75 2.89 -11.84 -3.79
CA PRO A 75 2.46 -12.00 -2.41
C PRO A 75 1.96 -10.70 -1.75
N ILE A 76 2.49 -9.53 -2.17
CA ILE A 76 2.05 -8.22 -1.66
C ILE A 76 0.69 -7.84 -2.25
N LEU A 77 0.47 -8.13 -3.53
CA LEU A 77 -0.84 -7.94 -4.17
C LEU A 77 -1.93 -8.76 -3.48
N ASP A 78 -1.65 -10.04 -3.19
CA ASP A 78 -2.58 -10.93 -2.52
C ASP A 78 -2.86 -10.46 -1.07
N LEU A 79 -1.83 -9.96 -0.38
CA LEU A 79 -1.97 -9.36 0.95
C LEU A 79 -2.90 -8.14 0.92
N LEU A 80 -2.71 -7.21 -0.03
CA LEU A 80 -3.52 -6.00 -0.15
C LEU A 80 -4.99 -6.34 -0.45
N ARG A 81 -5.23 -7.28 -1.38
CA ARG A 81 -6.58 -7.74 -1.74
C ARG A 81 -7.30 -8.40 -0.58
N GLY A 82 -6.57 -9.15 0.27
CA GLY A 82 -7.15 -9.78 1.45
C GLY A 82 -7.53 -8.81 2.57
N GLN A 83 -7.07 -7.56 2.53
CA GLN A 83 -7.34 -6.54 3.56
C GLN A 83 -8.32 -5.44 3.11
N ALA A 84 -8.44 -5.23 1.80
CA ALA A 84 -9.32 -4.21 1.23
C ALA A 84 -10.75 -4.69 0.91
N LEU A 85 -11.04 -5.98 1.12
CA LEU A 85 -12.36 -6.63 1.00
C LEU A 85 -12.91 -6.93 2.39
#